data_AF-X1DNQ2-F1
#
_entry.id   AF-X1DNQ2-F1
#
_cell.length_a   1.000
_cell.length_b   1.000
_cell.length_c   1.000
_cell.angle_alpha   90.00
_cell.angle_beta   90.00
_cell.angle_gamma   90.00
#
_symmetry.space_group_name_H-M   'P 1'
#
loop_
_entity.id
_entity.type
_entity.pdbx_description
1 polymer ?
#
loop_
_entity_poly.entity_id
_entity_poly.type
_entity_poly.pdbx_seq_one_letter_code
_entity_poly.pdbx_strand_id
1 'polypeptide(L)'
;DLPLVLLSPDPKIAEAGLEVSAERRPLIYAATGKNWQQMASLAKKHSSPLVLKGENLEELADLTQQIKKLGVDDLVLSVDGPRVADTLQDLTRIRRLTLSKTFRPLGYPTIAFVTGKDPFQQVGQAATYICKYGSIVVMEGTEPWKILPLLTIRQNIYTDPQVPNAVEAKLYEIGEVTSHSPVLVTTNFSLTYFTVEGEVESSKIPTYISVVETEGLGVLNAYAGDKWSAEKIGKTLELQKIKERINHNSVIIPGLVAVFRAELEEDFGWKVLVGPEEAARIPSFLKNEWKVTS
;
A
#
# COMPACT_ATOMS: atom_id res chain seq x y z
N ASP A 1 -2.27 -13.09 -15.41
CA ASP A 1 -2.16 -14.20 -14.43
C ASP A 1 -1.08 -13.94 -13.40
N LEU A 2 -1.22 -14.48 -12.19
CA LEU A 2 -0.27 -14.31 -11.06
C LEU A 2 0.96 -15.22 -11.20
N PRO A 3 2.18 -14.83 -10.76
CA PRO A 3 3.33 -15.75 -10.72
C PRO A 3 3.08 -16.98 -9.84
N LEU A 4 3.84 -18.07 -10.09
CA LEU A 4 3.68 -19.35 -9.38
C LEU A 4 4.89 -19.65 -8.49
N VAL A 5 4.63 -20.36 -7.38
CA VAL A 5 5.66 -20.98 -6.54
C VAL A 5 5.41 -22.49 -6.54
N LEU A 6 6.38 -23.28 -7.01
CA LEU A 6 6.31 -24.75 -7.05
C LEU A 6 6.93 -25.32 -5.78
N LEU A 7 6.07 -25.79 -4.87
CA LEU A 7 6.45 -26.35 -3.57
C LEU A 7 6.61 -27.87 -3.68
N SER A 8 7.83 -28.36 -3.89
CA SER A 8 8.12 -29.81 -3.88
C SER A 8 9.54 -30.10 -3.38
N PRO A 9 9.71 -31.02 -2.41
CA PRO A 9 11.04 -31.49 -2.00
C PRO A 9 11.69 -32.42 -3.04
N ASP A 10 10.88 -33.04 -3.92
CA ASP A 10 11.35 -33.95 -4.97
C ASP A 10 11.63 -33.17 -6.27
N PRO A 11 12.89 -33.16 -6.76
CA PRO A 11 13.26 -32.51 -8.02
C PRO A 11 12.50 -33.02 -9.24
N LYS A 12 12.08 -34.30 -9.27
CA LYS A 12 11.34 -34.86 -10.41
C LYS A 12 9.93 -34.28 -10.51
N ILE A 13 9.26 -34.12 -9.37
CA ILE A 13 7.94 -33.49 -9.31
C ILE A 13 8.04 -32.00 -9.66
N ALA A 14 9.10 -31.32 -9.19
CA ALA A 14 9.37 -29.94 -9.56
C ALA A 14 9.63 -29.78 -11.06
N GLU A 15 10.36 -30.72 -11.69
CA GLU A 15 10.61 -30.73 -13.13
C GLU A 15 9.32 -30.88 -13.94
N ALA A 16 8.45 -31.84 -13.60
CA ALA A 16 7.15 -32.00 -14.26
C ALA A 16 6.29 -30.72 -14.16
N GLY A 17 6.30 -30.05 -13.01
CA GLY A 17 5.64 -28.75 -12.84
C GLY A 17 6.26 -27.64 -13.69
N LEU A 18 7.58 -27.64 -13.86
CA LEU A 18 8.29 -26.67 -14.70
C LEU A 18 8.05 -26.91 -16.19
N GLU A 19 7.95 -28.15 -16.66
CA GLU A 19 7.69 -28.44 -18.08
C GLU A 19 6.40 -27.78 -18.58
N VAL A 20 5.37 -27.72 -17.74
CA VAL A 20 4.08 -27.09 -18.08
C VAL A 20 4.03 -25.59 -17.77
N SER A 21 4.99 -25.05 -17.02
CA SER A 21 4.94 -23.67 -16.53
C SER A 21 6.22 -22.84 -16.78
N ALA A 22 7.16 -23.37 -17.55
CA ALA A 22 8.48 -22.76 -17.79
C ALA A 22 8.40 -21.33 -18.33
N GLU A 23 7.45 -21.05 -19.23
CA GLU A 23 7.25 -19.71 -19.81
C GLU A 23 6.90 -18.66 -18.74
N ARG A 24 6.33 -19.08 -17.61
CA ARG A 24 5.96 -18.20 -16.48
C ARG A 24 7.08 -18.02 -15.46
N ARG A 25 8.22 -18.69 -15.67
CA ARG A 25 9.43 -18.59 -14.84
C ARG A 25 9.13 -18.71 -13.32
N PRO A 26 8.50 -19.81 -12.89
CA PRO A 26 8.01 -19.96 -11.51
C PRO A 26 9.15 -20.06 -10.50
N LEU A 27 8.88 -19.70 -9.26
CA LEU A 27 9.82 -19.88 -8.15
C LEU A 27 9.85 -21.34 -7.71
N ILE A 28 11.03 -21.95 -7.71
CA ILE A 28 11.22 -23.35 -7.32
C ILE A 28 11.53 -23.42 -5.83
N TYR A 29 10.73 -24.15 -5.06
CA TYR A 29 10.96 -24.39 -3.63
C TYR A 29 11.13 -25.89 -3.35
N ALA A 30 12.25 -26.37 -2.79
CA ALA A 30 13.49 -25.65 -2.46
C ALA A 30 14.73 -26.58 -2.53
N ALA A 31 15.90 -25.97 -2.75
CA ALA A 31 17.20 -26.61 -2.63
C ALA A 31 17.65 -26.67 -1.16
N THR A 32 18.03 -27.86 -0.74
CA THR A 32 18.52 -28.20 0.61
C THR A 32 19.90 -28.85 0.52
N GLY A 33 20.58 -29.05 1.65
CA GLY A 33 21.85 -29.79 1.71
C GLY A 33 21.86 -31.15 1.00
N LYS A 34 20.70 -31.79 0.82
CA LYS A 34 20.57 -33.13 0.22
C LYS A 34 20.31 -33.14 -1.28
N ASN A 35 19.66 -32.11 -1.83
CA ASN A 35 19.15 -32.10 -3.21
C ASN A 35 19.62 -30.88 -4.04
N TRP A 36 20.50 -30.03 -3.49
CA TRP A 36 20.85 -28.75 -4.11
C TRP A 36 21.46 -28.88 -5.52
N GLN A 37 22.27 -29.91 -5.81
CA GLN A 37 22.87 -30.06 -7.15
C GLN A 37 21.82 -30.28 -8.24
N GLN A 38 20.83 -31.13 -7.95
CA GLN A 38 19.74 -31.45 -8.87
C GLN A 38 18.82 -30.22 -9.05
N MET A 39 18.45 -29.58 -7.94
CA MET A 39 17.61 -28.39 -7.96
C MET A 39 18.28 -27.19 -8.65
N ALA A 40 19.58 -26.98 -8.46
CA ALA A 40 20.33 -25.93 -9.15
C ALA A 40 20.43 -26.18 -10.65
N SER A 41 20.66 -27.44 -11.06
CA SER A 41 20.68 -27.81 -12.48
C SER A 41 19.33 -27.57 -13.15
N LEU A 42 18.23 -27.90 -12.45
CA LEU A 42 16.87 -27.67 -12.89
C LEU A 42 16.55 -26.17 -13.03
N ALA A 43 16.91 -25.38 -12.00
CA ALA A 43 16.75 -23.93 -12.02
C ALA A 43 17.51 -23.29 -13.20
N LYS A 44 18.74 -23.75 -13.46
CA LYS A 44 19.55 -23.29 -14.60
C LYS A 44 18.93 -23.68 -15.96
N LYS A 45 18.47 -24.92 -16.10
CA LYS A 45 17.82 -25.43 -17.33
C LYS A 45 16.60 -24.61 -17.71
N HIS A 46 15.77 -24.23 -16.73
CA HIS A 46 14.52 -23.51 -16.96
C HIS A 46 14.63 -21.99 -16.72
N SER A 47 15.82 -21.47 -16.40
CA SER A 47 16.05 -20.06 -16.05
C SER A 47 15.12 -19.53 -14.95
N SER A 48 14.72 -20.40 -14.02
CA SER A 48 13.76 -20.11 -12.95
C SER A 48 14.45 -19.77 -11.63
N PRO A 49 13.91 -18.84 -10.82
CA PRO A 49 14.47 -18.54 -9.51
C PRO A 49 14.35 -19.74 -8.56
N LEU A 50 15.32 -19.88 -7.64
CA LEU A 50 15.43 -21.02 -6.73
C LEU A 50 15.47 -20.58 -5.27
N VAL A 51 14.64 -21.22 -4.44
CA VAL A 51 14.67 -21.04 -2.99
C VAL A 51 15.69 -21.96 -2.35
N LEU A 52 16.46 -21.44 -1.41
CA LEU A 52 17.43 -22.17 -0.59
C LEU A 52 16.89 -22.37 0.82
N LYS A 53 17.01 -23.58 1.35
CA LYS A 53 16.59 -23.93 2.70
C LYS A 53 17.71 -24.69 3.41
N GLY A 54 18.23 -24.09 4.46
CA GLY A 54 19.17 -24.71 5.41
C GLY A 54 18.58 -24.75 6.82
N GLU A 55 19.22 -25.50 7.71
CA GLU A 55 18.85 -25.62 9.13
C GLU A 55 19.22 -24.36 9.93
N ASN A 56 20.21 -23.60 9.45
CA ASN A 56 20.68 -22.35 10.06
C ASN A 56 21.26 -21.39 8.99
N LEU A 57 21.68 -20.20 9.43
CA LEU A 57 22.19 -19.16 8.54
C LEU A 57 23.54 -19.52 7.93
N GLU A 58 24.36 -20.30 8.63
CA GLU A 58 25.65 -20.79 8.15
C GLU A 58 25.46 -21.75 6.97
N GLU A 59 24.56 -22.74 7.10
CA GLU A 59 24.23 -23.67 6.01
C GLU A 59 23.64 -22.93 4.81
N LEU A 60 22.75 -21.95 5.04
CA LEU A 60 22.21 -21.11 3.97
C LEU A 60 23.32 -20.36 3.21
N ALA A 61 24.30 -19.82 3.93
CA ALA A 61 25.43 -19.12 3.34
C ALA A 61 26.30 -20.08 2.49
N ASP A 62 26.56 -21.29 3.00
CA ASP A 62 27.34 -22.31 2.29
C ASP A 62 26.63 -22.79 1.02
N LEU A 63 25.33 -23.11 1.12
CA LEU A 63 24.49 -23.50 -0.03
C LEU A 63 24.48 -22.41 -1.10
N THR A 64 24.35 -21.16 -0.69
CA THR A 64 24.34 -20.02 -1.61
C THR A 64 25.65 -19.94 -2.40
N GLN A 65 26.80 -20.11 -1.73
CA GLN A 65 28.09 -20.10 -2.40
C GLN A 65 28.26 -21.30 -3.36
N GLN A 66 27.82 -22.49 -2.96
CA GLN A 66 27.90 -23.70 -3.79
C GLN A 66 27.06 -23.59 -5.05
N ILE A 67 25.82 -23.10 -4.93
CA ILE A 67 24.89 -22.95 -6.04
C ILE A 67 25.33 -21.82 -6.98
N LYS A 68 25.87 -20.72 -6.44
CA LYS A 68 26.44 -19.65 -7.24
C LYS A 68 27.62 -20.11 -8.11
N LYS A 69 28.45 -21.05 -7.62
CA LYS A 69 29.53 -21.67 -8.43
C LYS A 69 29.00 -22.45 -9.64
N LEU A 70 27.76 -22.93 -9.61
CA LEU A 70 27.10 -23.56 -10.76
C LEU A 70 26.50 -22.55 -11.75
N GLY A 71 26.56 -21.25 -11.43
CA GLY A 71 26.06 -20.15 -12.26
C GLY A 71 24.57 -19.88 -12.10
N VAL A 72 23.99 -20.18 -10.94
CA VAL A 72 22.61 -19.81 -10.60
C VAL A 72 22.65 -18.61 -9.65
N ASP A 73 22.20 -17.46 -10.12
CA ASP A 73 22.21 -16.19 -9.38
C ASP A 73 20.82 -15.76 -8.87
N ASP A 74 19.74 -16.25 -9.48
CA ASP A 74 18.37 -15.93 -9.06
C ASP A 74 17.97 -16.77 -7.84
N LEU A 75 18.39 -16.32 -6.66
CA LEU A 75 18.21 -17.03 -5.40
C LEU A 75 17.27 -16.29 -4.44
N VAL A 76 16.56 -17.06 -3.64
CA VAL A 76 15.72 -16.58 -2.54
C VAL A 76 16.01 -17.42 -1.30
N LEU A 77 16.10 -16.82 -0.12
CA LEU A 77 16.44 -17.51 1.13
C LEU A 77 15.16 -17.87 1.90
N SER A 78 14.93 -19.14 2.16
CA SER A 78 13.87 -19.60 3.06
C SER A 78 14.27 -19.30 4.49
N VAL A 79 13.43 -18.56 5.20
CA VAL A 79 13.64 -18.22 6.61
C VAL A 79 12.44 -18.75 7.39
N ASP A 80 12.50 -20.02 7.74
CA ASP A 80 11.42 -20.71 8.46
C ASP A 80 11.92 -21.16 9.82
N GLY A 81 11.47 -20.46 10.87
CA GLY A 81 11.72 -20.86 12.26
C GLY A 81 10.52 -21.59 12.87
N PRO A 82 10.73 -22.42 13.91
CA PRO A 82 9.64 -23.10 14.61
C PRO A 82 8.72 -22.10 15.34
N ARG A 83 9.23 -20.91 15.67
CA ARG A 83 8.47 -19.81 16.28
C ARG A 83 8.60 -18.56 15.41
N VAL A 84 7.59 -17.69 15.51
CA VAL A 84 7.57 -16.37 14.86
C VAL A 84 8.80 -15.54 15.27
N ALA A 85 9.20 -15.62 16.56
CA ALA A 85 10.35 -14.91 17.09
C ALA A 85 11.67 -15.33 16.43
N ASP A 86 11.85 -16.63 16.14
CA ASP A 86 13.06 -17.15 15.50
C ASP A 86 13.16 -16.62 14.06
N THR A 87 12.04 -16.69 13.32
CA THR A 87 11.96 -16.15 11.95
C THR A 87 12.25 -14.65 11.92
N LEU A 88 11.67 -13.88 12.84
CA LEU A 88 11.90 -12.45 12.97
C LEU A 88 13.39 -12.13 13.25
N GLN A 89 14.01 -12.90 14.13
CA GLN A 89 15.41 -12.75 14.50
C GLN A 89 16.31 -13.01 13.29
N ASP A 90 16.05 -14.07 12.52
CA ASP A 90 16.86 -14.44 11.37
C ASP A 90 16.66 -13.50 10.17
N LEU A 91 15.43 -13.05 9.89
CA LEU A 91 15.18 -11.99 8.91
C LEU A 91 15.97 -10.71 9.26
N THR A 92 15.99 -10.34 10.54
CA THR A 92 16.75 -9.18 11.02
C THR A 92 18.26 -9.37 10.89
N ARG A 93 18.76 -10.57 11.23
CA ARG A 93 20.19 -10.91 11.10
C ARG A 93 20.63 -10.87 9.64
N ILE A 94 19.89 -11.51 8.74
CA ILE A 94 20.17 -11.52 7.29
C ILE A 94 20.27 -10.08 6.77
N ARG A 95 19.29 -9.24 7.09
CA ARG A 95 19.28 -7.84 6.65
C ARG A 95 20.48 -7.05 7.19
N ARG A 96 20.78 -7.18 8.49
CA ARG A 96 21.90 -6.46 9.14
C ARG A 96 23.26 -6.95 8.65
N LEU A 97 23.47 -8.26 8.51
CA LEU A 97 24.73 -8.82 8.02
C LEU A 97 25.00 -8.37 6.58
N THR A 98 23.98 -8.37 5.73
CA THR A 98 24.10 -7.94 4.34
C THR A 98 24.44 -6.45 4.23
N LEU A 99 23.75 -5.58 4.98
CA LEU A 99 23.94 -4.13 4.86
C LEU A 99 25.13 -3.59 5.67
N SER A 100 25.30 -4.03 6.92
CA SER A 100 26.32 -3.49 7.82
C SER A 100 27.66 -4.20 7.74
N LYS A 101 27.68 -5.48 7.33
CA LYS A 101 28.91 -6.27 7.22
C LYS A 101 29.23 -6.69 5.78
N THR A 102 28.41 -6.31 4.81
CA THR A 102 28.58 -6.68 3.39
C THR A 102 28.68 -8.20 3.19
N PHE A 103 27.97 -8.98 4.00
CA PHE A 103 28.00 -10.44 3.93
C PHE A 103 27.19 -10.94 2.72
N ARG A 104 27.84 -10.95 1.55
CA ARG A 104 27.23 -11.28 0.25
C ARG A 104 26.50 -12.64 0.20
N PRO A 105 26.93 -13.71 0.89
CA PRO A 105 26.22 -15.00 0.82
C PRO A 105 24.77 -14.96 1.27
N LEU A 106 24.36 -13.98 2.09
CA LEU A 106 22.96 -13.81 2.52
C LEU A 106 22.28 -12.61 1.83
N GLY A 107 22.91 -12.06 0.79
CA GLY A 107 22.47 -10.85 0.11
C GLY A 107 21.35 -11.05 -0.91
N TYR A 108 20.35 -11.86 -0.59
CA TYR A 108 19.24 -12.22 -1.47
C TYR A 108 17.89 -11.94 -0.79
N PRO A 109 16.80 -11.78 -1.57
CA PRO A 109 15.44 -11.70 -1.02
C PRO A 109 15.11 -12.94 -0.18
N THR A 110 14.15 -12.78 0.74
CA THR A 110 13.74 -13.83 1.67
C THR A 110 12.30 -14.29 1.39
N ILE A 111 12.04 -15.57 1.65
CA ILE A 111 10.70 -16.13 1.69
C ILE A 111 10.44 -16.69 3.09
N ALA A 112 9.27 -16.38 3.66
CA ALA A 112 8.85 -16.85 4.97
C ALA A 112 7.43 -17.42 4.90
N PHE A 113 7.21 -18.54 5.59
CA PHE A 113 5.91 -19.19 5.64
C PHE A 113 5.18 -18.87 6.95
N VAL A 114 3.91 -18.53 6.83
CA VAL A 114 3.01 -18.33 7.96
C VAL A 114 2.57 -19.70 8.46
N THR A 115 2.83 -19.98 9.74
CA THR A 115 2.62 -21.28 10.39
C THR A 115 1.61 -21.25 11.52
N GLY A 116 1.08 -20.07 11.85
CA GLY A 116 0.00 -19.89 12.82
C GLY A 116 -1.22 -20.75 12.46
N LYS A 117 -1.82 -21.38 13.48
CA LYS A 117 -3.02 -22.20 13.29
C LYS A 117 -4.31 -21.38 13.31
N ASP A 118 -4.33 -20.34 14.13
CA ASP A 118 -5.46 -19.44 14.25
C ASP A 118 -5.42 -18.38 13.12
N PRO A 119 -6.53 -18.16 12.38
CA PRO A 119 -6.57 -17.20 11.27
C PRO A 119 -6.16 -15.76 11.64
N PHE A 120 -6.45 -15.29 12.85
CA PHE A 120 -6.04 -13.94 13.27
C PHE A 120 -4.55 -13.90 13.59
N GLN A 121 -4.01 -14.95 14.22
CA GLN A 121 -2.56 -15.11 14.42
C GLN A 121 -1.80 -15.19 13.10
N GLN A 122 -2.37 -15.83 12.08
CA GLN A 122 -1.77 -15.87 10.73
C GLN A 122 -1.60 -14.46 10.16
N VAL A 123 -2.63 -13.61 10.26
CA VAL A 123 -2.56 -12.21 9.81
C VAL A 123 -1.50 -11.44 10.60
N GLY A 124 -1.45 -11.60 11.93
CA GLY A 124 -0.42 -10.96 12.77
C GLY A 124 1.01 -11.41 12.44
N GLN A 125 1.20 -12.70 12.15
CA GLN A 125 2.49 -13.26 11.73
C GLN A 125 2.90 -12.73 10.35
N ALA A 126 1.99 -12.73 9.38
CA ALA A 126 2.23 -12.19 8.04
C ALA A 126 2.60 -10.70 8.10
N ALA A 127 1.85 -9.90 8.88
CA ALA A 127 2.13 -8.50 9.12
C ALA A 127 3.55 -8.28 9.70
N THR A 128 3.95 -9.13 10.65
CA THR A 128 5.30 -9.09 11.23
C THR A 128 6.36 -9.28 10.15
N TYR A 129 6.20 -10.26 9.27
CA TYR A 129 7.15 -10.54 8.20
C TYR A 129 7.21 -9.44 7.14
N ILE A 130 6.05 -8.86 6.76
CA ILE A 130 6.00 -7.69 5.87
C ILE A 130 6.79 -6.52 6.47
N CYS A 131 6.57 -6.21 7.75
CA CYS A 131 7.26 -5.13 8.46
C CYS A 131 8.75 -5.42 8.71
N LYS A 132 9.19 -6.67 8.61
CA LYS A 132 10.53 -7.12 9.01
C LYS A 132 11.20 -7.95 7.93
N TYR A 133 11.38 -7.31 6.77
CA TYR A 133 12.27 -7.76 5.69
C TYR A 133 11.88 -9.06 4.99
N GLY A 134 10.68 -9.62 5.23
CA GLY A 134 10.13 -10.71 4.44
C GLY A 134 9.80 -10.22 3.03
N SER A 135 10.54 -10.69 2.03
CA SER A 135 10.33 -10.25 0.64
C SER A 135 9.15 -10.98 -0.01
N ILE A 136 8.98 -12.26 0.30
CA ILE A 136 7.84 -13.08 -0.07
C ILE A 136 7.27 -13.68 1.23
N VAL A 137 5.97 -13.50 1.45
CA VAL A 137 5.26 -14.08 2.59
C VAL A 137 4.22 -15.05 2.05
N VAL A 138 4.35 -16.32 2.39
CA VAL A 138 3.41 -17.37 1.98
C VAL A 138 2.45 -17.64 3.14
N MET A 139 1.15 -17.55 2.87
CA MET A 139 0.10 -17.80 3.86
C MET A 139 -1.06 -18.57 3.25
N GLU A 140 -1.88 -19.15 4.12
CA GLU A 140 -3.09 -19.85 3.73
C GLU A 140 -4.30 -18.91 3.72
N GLY A 141 -5.20 -19.12 2.75
CA GLY A 141 -6.46 -18.39 2.63
C GLY A 141 -6.40 -17.19 1.68
N THR A 142 -7.57 -16.87 1.12
CA THR A 142 -7.78 -15.77 0.17
C THR A 142 -8.93 -14.87 0.59
N GLU A 143 -9.35 -14.97 1.85
CA GLU A 143 -10.50 -14.23 2.37
C GLU A 143 -10.19 -12.72 2.41
N PRO A 144 -11.09 -11.85 1.88
CA PRO A 144 -10.83 -10.41 1.79
C PRO A 144 -10.42 -9.76 3.12
N TRP A 145 -11.00 -10.21 4.24
CA TRP A 145 -10.70 -9.67 5.57
C TRP A 145 -9.29 -10.01 6.06
N LYS A 146 -8.66 -11.08 5.55
CA LYS A 146 -7.24 -11.38 5.81
C LYS A 146 -6.31 -10.58 4.92
N ILE A 147 -6.67 -10.47 3.64
CA ILE A 147 -5.80 -9.89 2.61
C ILE A 147 -5.76 -8.37 2.70
N LEU A 148 -6.91 -7.71 2.90
CA LEU A 148 -7.01 -6.25 2.97
C LEU A 148 -6.03 -5.63 3.98
N PRO A 149 -6.00 -6.02 5.27
CA PRO A 149 -5.06 -5.42 6.21
C PRO A 149 -3.59 -5.65 5.83
N LEU A 150 -3.25 -6.79 5.22
CA LEU A 150 -1.87 -7.07 4.79
C LEU A 150 -1.46 -6.22 3.59
N LEU A 151 -2.37 -5.99 2.64
CA LEU A 151 -2.12 -5.06 1.53
C LEU A 151 -1.97 -3.62 2.03
N THR A 152 -2.80 -3.20 2.99
CA THR A 152 -2.68 -1.89 3.64
C THR A 152 -1.34 -1.73 4.37
N ILE A 153 -0.94 -2.72 5.17
CA ILE A 153 0.36 -2.70 5.87
C ILE A 153 1.50 -2.63 4.87
N ARG A 154 1.47 -3.45 3.80
CA ARG A 154 2.49 -3.42 2.76
C ARG A 154 2.56 -2.04 2.09
N GLN A 155 1.43 -1.45 1.71
CA GLN A 155 1.41 -0.12 1.12
C GLN A 155 2.02 0.92 2.06
N ASN A 156 1.64 0.91 3.34
CA ASN A 156 2.10 1.89 4.31
C ASN A 156 3.61 1.76 4.60
N ILE A 157 4.13 0.54 4.74
CA ILE A 157 5.55 0.30 5.06
C ILE A 157 6.46 0.59 3.87
N TYR A 158 6.01 0.35 2.64
CA TYR A 158 6.81 0.55 1.43
C TYR A 158 6.56 1.90 0.73
N THR A 159 5.76 2.78 1.31
CA THR A 159 5.63 4.18 0.84
C THR A 159 6.91 4.95 1.16
N ASP A 160 7.37 5.77 0.22
CA ASP A 160 8.53 6.64 0.45
C ASP A 160 8.19 7.67 1.55
N PRO A 161 8.89 7.66 2.70
CA PRO A 161 8.60 8.58 3.79
C PRO A 161 8.96 10.04 3.46
N GLN A 162 9.74 10.32 2.41
CA GLN A 162 10.17 11.66 2.03
C GLN A 162 9.23 12.31 1.00
N VAL A 163 8.41 11.52 0.31
CA VAL A 163 7.51 11.99 -0.74
C VAL A 163 6.07 11.80 -0.28
N PRO A 164 5.37 12.87 0.13
CA PRO A 164 3.95 12.80 0.43
C PRO A 164 3.17 12.30 -0.80
N ASN A 165 2.37 11.25 -0.62
CA ASN A 165 1.48 10.78 -1.67
C ASN A 165 0.38 11.85 -1.88
N ALA A 166 0.51 12.64 -2.94
CA ALA A 166 -0.44 13.67 -3.30
C ALA A 166 -1.29 13.28 -4.52
N VAL A 167 -2.55 13.71 -4.53
CA VAL A 167 -3.38 13.72 -5.74
C VAL A 167 -3.20 15.03 -6.49
N GLU A 168 -3.52 15.05 -7.79
CA GLU A 168 -3.49 16.28 -8.57
C GLU A 168 -4.48 17.30 -7.99
N ALA A 169 -4.03 18.52 -7.74
CA ALA A 169 -4.88 19.60 -7.22
C ALA A 169 -5.78 20.17 -8.33
N LYS A 170 -6.99 19.63 -8.42
CA LYS A 170 -8.01 20.02 -9.40
C LYS A 170 -9.41 19.86 -8.82
N LEU A 171 -10.40 20.24 -9.62
CA LEU A 171 -11.80 19.96 -9.36
C LEU A 171 -12.12 18.54 -9.83
N TYR A 172 -12.53 17.67 -8.90
CA TYR A 172 -13.00 16.32 -9.22
C TYR A 172 -14.53 16.29 -9.22
N GLU A 173 -15.09 15.54 -10.16
CA GLU A 173 -16.53 15.33 -10.31
C GLU A 173 -16.84 13.90 -9.87
N ILE A 174 -17.57 13.75 -8.76
CA ILE A 174 -17.94 12.44 -8.23
C ILE A 174 -19.40 12.16 -8.55
N GLY A 175 -19.65 11.17 -9.41
CA GLY A 175 -20.97 10.88 -9.98
C GLY A 175 -21.35 11.86 -11.11
N GLU A 176 -22.64 11.90 -11.44
CA GLU A 176 -23.19 12.80 -12.47
C GLU A 176 -23.52 14.18 -11.87
N VAL A 177 -22.49 15.04 -11.76
CA VAL A 177 -22.63 16.37 -11.18
C VAL A 177 -23.53 17.29 -12.03
N THR A 178 -24.25 18.17 -11.36
CA THR A 178 -25.13 19.18 -11.98
C THR A 178 -24.76 20.57 -11.48
N SER A 179 -25.40 21.62 -12.02
CA SER A 179 -25.20 22.98 -11.51
C SER A 179 -25.70 23.19 -10.09
N HIS A 180 -26.48 22.25 -9.54
CA HIS A 180 -26.96 22.27 -8.15
C HIS A 180 -26.16 21.37 -7.20
N SER A 181 -25.13 20.68 -7.71
CA SER A 181 -24.32 19.76 -6.92
C SER A 181 -23.47 20.48 -5.89
N PRO A 182 -23.35 19.96 -4.65
CA PRO A 182 -22.51 20.55 -3.62
C PRO A 182 -21.04 20.60 -4.04
N VAL A 183 -20.31 21.54 -3.42
CA VAL A 183 -18.86 21.70 -3.61
C VAL A 183 -18.18 21.50 -2.26
N LEU A 184 -17.40 20.42 -2.13
CA LEU A 184 -16.58 20.14 -0.96
C LEU A 184 -15.15 20.60 -1.20
N VAL A 185 -14.53 21.22 -0.21
CA VAL A 185 -13.12 21.60 -0.24
C VAL A 185 -12.31 20.59 0.57
N THR A 186 -11.21 20.08 0.02
CA THR A 186 -10.30 19.18 0.72
C THR A 186 -8.87 19.31 0.22
N THR A 187 -7.93 18.68 0.92
CA THR A 187 -6.50 18.76 0.59
C THR A 187 -6.05 17.76 -0.45
N ASN A 188 -4.91 18.04 -1.09
CA ASN A 188 -4.31 17.13 -2.06
C ASN A 188 -3.55 15.96 -1.43
N PHE A 189 -3.60 15.76 -0.12
CA PHE A 189 -3.07 14.53 0.47
C PHE A 189 -3.95 13.35 0.07
N SER A 190 -3.36 12.34 -0.57
CA SER A 190 -4.09 11.20 -1.15
C SER A 190 -5.03 10.51 -0.17
N LEU A 191 -4.58 10.22 1.05
CA LEU A 191 -5.43 9.55 2.04
C LEU A 191 -6.61 10.45 2.45
N THR A 192 -6.40 11.75 2.60
CA THR A 192 -7.49 12.70 2.88
C THR A 192 -8.47 12.76 1.70
N TYR A 193 -7.98 12.90 0.47
CA TYR A 193 -8.82 12.93 -0.73
C TYR A 193 -9.65 11.65 -0.88
N PHE A 194 -9.03 10.47 -0.88
CA PHE A 194 -9.73 9.20 -1.09
C PHE A 194 -10.72 8.87 0.03
N THR A 195 -10.45 9.35 1.25
CA THR A 195 -11.43 9.24 2.35
C THR A 195 -12.66 10.11 2.08
N VAL A 196 -12.48 11.34 1.61
CA VAL A 196 -13.60 12.23 1.25
C VAL A 196 -14.35 11.70 0.02
N GLU A 197 -13.64 11.30 -1.02
CA GLU A 197 -14.21 10.74 -2.25
C GLU A 197 -15.06 9.51 -1.98
N GLY A 198 -14.53 8.53 -1.23
CA GLY A 198 -15.27 7.31 -0.90
C GLY A 198 -16.55 7.58 -0.12
N GLU A 199 -16.55 8.58 0.76
CA GLU A 199 -17.75 8.96 1.52
C GLU A 199 -18.74 9.79 0.69
N VAL A 200 -18.26 10.58 -0.26
CA VAL A 200 -19.12 11.23 -1.26
C VAL A 200 -19.78 10.17 -2.15
N GLU A 201 -19.04 9.17 -2.62
CA GLU A 201 -19.59 8.06 -3.40
C GLU A 201 -20.63 7.27 -2.59
N SER A 202 -20.32 6.96 -1.33
CA SER A 202 -21.23 6.23 -0.41
C SER A 202 -22.53 7.01 -0.13
N SER A 203 -22.48 8.35 -0.19
CA SER A 203 -23.64 9.22 -0.02
C SER A 203 -24.66 9.09 -1.15
N LYS A 204 -24.20 8.70 -2.36
CA LYS A 204 -24.97 8.70 -3.62
C LYS A 204 -25.46 10.09 -4.05
N ILE A 205 -24.80 11.16 -3.60
CA ILE A 205 -25.10 12.54 -3.97
C ILE A 205 -23.97 13.04 -4.88
N PRO A 206 -24.25 13.31 -6.18
CA PRO A 206 -23.24 13.81 -7.10
C PRO A 206 -22.68 15.15 -6.62
N THR A 207 -21.36 15.22 -6.48
CA THR A 207 -20.68 16.28 -5.71
C THR A 207 -19.37 16.65 -6.39
N TYR A 208 -19.03 17.94 -6.38
CA TYR A 208 -17.71 18.42 -6.74
C TYR A 208 -16.77 18.36 -5.53
N ILE A 209 -15.54 17.90 -5.73
CA ILE A 209 -14.47 17.97 -4.74
C ILE A 209 -13.37 18.91 -5.26
N SER A 210 -13.29 20.10 -4.69
CA SER A 210 -12.22 21.07 -4.93
C SER A 210 -11.00 20.70 -4.11
N VAL A 211 -10.00 20.10 -4.77
CA VAL A 211 -8.73 19.75 -4.15
C VAL A 211 -7.76 20.91 -4.20
N VAL A 212 -7.31 21.37 -3.03
CA VAL A 212 -6.31 22.45 -2.91
C VAL A 212 -4.93 21.85 -2.70
N GLU A 213 -3.95 22.37 -3.45
CA GLU A 213 -2.54 21.99 -3.35
C GLU A 213 -1.97 22.37 -1.98
N THR A 214 -1.53 21.40 -1.18
CA THR A 214 -0.88 21.62 0.13
C THR A 214 0.30 20.72 0.37
N GLU A 215 1.09 20.47 -0.67
CA GLU A 215 2.32 19.68 -0.63
C GLU A 215 2.06 18.25 -0.12
N GLY A 216 0.85 17.73 -0.38
CA GLY A 216 0.42 16.41 0.09
C GLY A 216 0.22 16.31 1.60
N LEU A 217 -0.03 17.42 2.29
CA LEU A 217 -0.37 17.44 3.72
C LEU A 217 -1.89 17.31 3.95
N GLY A 218 -2.29 16.53 4.95
CA GLY A 218 -3.69 16.44 5.40
C GLY A 218 -4.19 17.73 6.05
N VAL A 219 -5.50 17.86 6.25
CA VAL A 219 -6.18 19.11 6.68
C VAL A 219 -5.49 19.83 7.84
N LEU A 220 -5.35 19.19 8.99
CA LEU A 220 -4.78 19.82 10.19
C LEU A 220 -3.28 20.10 10.06
N ASN A 221 -2.53 19.21 9.40
CA ASN A 221 -1.09 19.40 9.19
C ASN A 221 -0.83 20.56 8.24
N ALA A 222 -1.63 20.68 7.18
CA ALA A 222 -1.55 21.76 6.23
C ALA A 222 -1.93 23.10 6.87
N TYR A 223 -2.95 23.09 7.75
CA TYR A 223 -3.33 24.27 8.52
C TYR A 223 -2.22 24.71 9.49
N ALA A 224 -1.72 23.79 10.32
CA ALA A 224 -0.67 24.08 11.29
C ALA A 224 0.68 24.45 10.64
N GLY A 225 0.93 24.00 9.41
CA GLY A 225 2.12 24.30 8.64
C GLY A 225 2.03 25.53 7.73
N ASP A 226 0.97 26.36 7.88
CA ASP A 226 0.71 27.54 7.04
C ASP A 226 0.64 27.24 5.53
N LYS A 227 0.35 25.99 5.16
CA LYS A 227 0.17 25.55 3.77
C LYS A 227 -1.28 25.64 3.33
N TRP A 228 -2.20 25.84 4.27
CA TRP A 228 -3.64 25.88 4.07
C TRP A 228 -4.24 27.11 4.75
N SER A 229 -4.88 27.99 3.98
CA SER A 229 -5.53 29.22 4.45
C SER A 229 -6.82 29.48 3.68
N ALA A 230 -7.69 30.35 4.22
CA ALA A 230 -8.89 30.81 3.52
C ALA A 230 -8.54 31.47 2.17
N GLU A 231 -7.53 32.34 2.13
CA GLU A 231 -6.99 32.90 0.89
C GLU A 231 -6.66 31.84 -0.18
N LYS A 232 -5.95 30.76 0.22
CA LYS A 232 -5.54 29.70 -0.70
C LYS A 232 -6.73 28.90 -1.23
N ILE A 233 -7.72 28.63 -0.37
CA ILE A 233 -8.99 28.01 -0.78
C ILE A 233 -9.68 28.91 -1.80
N GLY A 234 -9.91 30.19 -1.47
CA GLY A 234 -10.60 31.15 -2.33
C GLY A 234 -9.99 31.25 -3.72
N LYS A 235 -8.66 31.45 -3.79
CA LYS A 235 -7.91 31.45 -5.06
C LYS A 235 -8.03 30.14 -5.84
N THR A 236 -8.04 28.99 -5.14
CA THR A 236 -8.20 27.69 -5.81
C THR A 236 -9.58 27.54 -6.44
N LEU A 237 -10.64 27.95 -5.73
CA LEU A 237 -12.01 27.91 -6.24
C LEU A 237 -12.19 28.80 -7.49
N GLU A 238 -11.53 29.96 -7.52
CA GLU A 238 -11.48 30.85 -8.67
C GLU A 238 -10.71 30.24 -9.85
N LEU A 239 -9.51 29.70 -9.60
CA LEU A 239 -8.69 29.02 -10.61
C LEU A 239 -9.43 27.82 -11.23
N GLN A 240 -10.18 27.09 -10.42
CA GLN A 240 -11.02 25.96 -10.85
C GLN A 240 -12.33 26.40 -11.51
N LYS A 241 -12.61 27.71 -11.56
CA LYS A 241 -13.78 28.31 -12.20
C LYS A 241 -15.10 27.72 -11.71
N ILE A 242 -15.21 27.44 -10.41
CA ILE A 242 -16.39 26.76 -9.85
C ILE A 242 -17.67 27.57 -10.09
N LYS A 243 -17.60 28.90 -9.99
CA LYS A 243 -18.76 29.79 -10.24
C LYS A 243 -19.33 29.66 -11.67
N GLU A 244 -18.58 29.12 -12.62
CA GLU A 244 -19.08 28.85 -13.98
C GLU A 244 -19.82 27.50 -14.07
N ARG A 245 -19.63 26.60 -13.09
CA ARG A 245 -20.18 25.23 -13.08
C ARG A 245 -21.40 25.04 -12.19
N ILE A 246 -21.60 25.93 -11.21
CA ILE A 246 -22.71 25.86 -10.26
C ILE A 246 -23.62 27.09 -10.37
N ASN A 247 -24.89 26.94 -9.98
CA ASN A 247 -25.88 28.02 -9.92
C ASN A 247 -26.19 28.51 -8.50
N HIS A 248 -25.49 27.97 -7.50
CA HIS A 248 -25.46 28.47 -6.14
C HIS A 248 -24.10 29.10 -5.85
N ASN A 249 -23.95 29.71 -4.67
CA ASN A 249 -22.71 30.34 -4.24
C ASN A 249 -22.25 29.77 -2.89
N SER A 250 -22.32 28.44 -2.76
CA SER A 250 -22.08 27.74 -1.49
C SER A 250 -20.92 26.76 -1.60
N VAL A 251 -20.05 26.72 -0.59
CA VAL A 251 -18.96 25.75 -0.47
C VAL A 251 -18.96 25.09 0.91
N ILE A 252 -18.57 23.84 0.97
CA ILE A 252 -18.48 23.05 2.20
C ILE A 252 -17.01 22.88 2.57
N ILE A 253 -16.60 23.42 3.71
CA ILE A 253 -15.24 23.26 4.24
C ILE A 253 -15.20 22.17 5.33
N PRO A 254 -14.05 21.52 5.56
CA PRO A 254 -13.92 20.55 6.66
C PRO A 254 -14.18 21.20 8.01
N GLY A 255 -14.86 20.49 8.92
CA GLY A 255 -15.22 21.02 10.25
C GLY A 255 -14.01 21.46 11.08
N LEU A 256 -12.88 20.77 10.90
CA LEU A 256 -11.62 21.04 11.58
C LEU A 256 -11.01 22.42 11.27
N VAL A 257 -11.50 23.09 10.22
CA VAL A 257 -11.01 24.40 9.78
C VAL A 257 -12.14 25.43 9.67
N ALA A 258 -13.16 25.29 10.52
CA ALA A 258 -14.30 26.23 10.60
C ALA A 258 -13.90 27.71 10.75
N VAL A 259 -12.69 27.97 11.28
CA VAL A 259 -12.10 29.32 11.43
C VAL A 259 -11.99 30.07 10.10
N PHE A 260 -11.83 29.38 8.97
CA PHE A 260 -11.74 30.02 7.64
C PHE A 260 -13.05 30.60 7.12
N ARG A 261 -14.17 30.31 7.79
CA ARG A 261 -15.48 30.72 7.34
C ARG A 261 -15.60 32.22 7.12
N ALA A 262 -15.21 33.02 8.11
CA ALA A 262 -15.40 34.47 8.07
C ALA A 262 -14.63 35.09 6.89
N GLU A 263 -13.35 34.76 6.75
CA GLU A 263 -12.49 35.27 5.66
C GLU A 263 -13.00 34.83 4.27
N LEU A 264 -13.46 33.58 4.12
CA LEU A 264 -14.06 33.11 2.86
C LEU A 264 -15.39 33.80 2.51
N GLU A 265 -16.20 34.13 3.52
CA GLU A 265 -17.46 34.86 3.36
C GLU A 265 -17.21 36.35 3.04
N GLU A 266 -16.27 37.00 3.74
CA GLU A 266 -15.99 38.43 3.61
C GLU A 266 -15.16 38.77 2.37
N ASP A 267 -14.07 38.04 2.12
CA ASP A 267 -13.09 38.41 1.09
C ASP A 267 -13.40 37.78 -0.29
N PHE A 268 -13.97 36.57 -0.30
CA PHE A 268 -14.28 35.83 -1.53
C PHE A 268 -15.78 35.74 -1.83
N GLY A 269 -16.61 36.19 -0.90
CA GLY A 269 -18.06 36.27 -1.06
C GLY A 269 -18.76 34.91 -1.14
N TRP A 270 -18.16 33.82 -0.64
CA TRP A 270 -18.77 32.49 -0.66
C TRP A 270 -19.72 32.30 0.53
N LYS A 271 -20.85 31.62 0.34
CA LYS A 271 -21.66 31.11 1.46
C LYS A 271 -21.01 29.82 1.99
N VAL A 272 -20.36 29.89 3.14
CA VAL A 272 -19.59 28.76 3.67
C VAL A 272 -20.46 27.91 4.60
N LEU A 273 -20.55 26.63 4.27
CA LEU A 273 -21.09 25.60 5.15
C LEU A 273 -19.93 24.87 5.82
N VAL A 274 -19.98 24.78 7.14
CA VAL A 274 -19.02 23.99 7.91
C VAL A 274 -19.48 22.54 7.91
N GLY A 275 -18.73 21.69 7.22
CA GLY A 275 -18.97 20.25 7.18
C GLY A 275 -18.56 19.55 8.49
N PRO A 276 -18.67 18.22 8.54
CA PRO A 276 -18.21 17.46 9.70
C PRO A 276 -16.68 17.50 9.84
N GLU A 277 -16.20 17.27 11.07
CA GLU A 277 -14.77 17.07 11.35
C GLU A 277 -14.25 15.74 10.76
N GLU A 278 -15.11 14.72 10.74
CA GLU A 278 -14.82 13.38 10.24
C GLU A 278 -15.55 13.11 8.92
N ALA A 279 -14.81 12.66 7.91
CA ALA A 279 -15.34 12.39 6.57
C ALA A 279 -16.47 11.34 6.57
N ALA A 280 -16.43 10.37 7.49
CA ALA A 280 -17.46 9.34 7.64
C ALA A 280 -18.88 9.90 7.88
N ARG A 281 -19.01 11.18 8.26
CA ARG A 281 -20.30 11.85 8.46
C ARG A 281 -20.77 12.64 7.24
N ILE A 282 -19.97 12.76 6.18
CA ILE A 282 -20.33 13.41 4.91
C ILE A 282 -21.66 12.87 4.37
N PRO A 283 -21.93 11.54 4.33
CA PRO A 283 -23.18 11.03 3.79
C PRO A 283 -24.42 11.56 4.51
N SER A 284 -24.37 11.65 5.84
CA SER A 284 -25.48 12.17 6.63
C SER A 284 -25.60 13.68 6.50
N PHE A 285 -24.47 14.40 6.46
CA PHE A 285 -24.44 15.84 6.30
C PHE A 285 -25.06 16.26 4.96
N LEU A 286 -24.64 15.62 3.85
CA LEU A 286 -25.19 15.90 2.53
C LEU A 286 -26.68 15.56 2.39
N LYS A 287 -27.20 14.58 3.13
CA LYS A 287 -28.63 14.23 3.09
C LYS A 287 -29.51 15.19 3.90
N ASN A 288 -29.00 15.69 5.01
CA ASN A 288 -29.82 16.40 6.00
C ASN A 288 -29.62 17.92 5.95
N GLU A 289 -28.36 18.35 5.78
CA GLU A 289 -27.94 19.75 5.91
C GLU A 289 -27.75 20.43 4.55
N TRP A 290 -27.34 19.67 3.52
CA TRP A 290 -27.32 20.19 2.15
C TRP A 290 -28.74 20.26 1.58
N LYS A 291 -29.40 21.38 1.82
CA LYS A 291 -30.65 21.74 1.15
C LYS A 291 -30.28 22.58 -0.06
N VAL A 292 -30.60 22.08 -1.26
CA VAL A 292 -30.46 22.81 -2.53
C VAL A 292 -31.04 24.19 -2.32
N THR A 293 -30.17 25.18 -2.15
CA THR A 293 -30.62 26.55 -1.91
C THR A 293 -30.95 27.09 -3.28
N SER A 294 -32.25 27.11 -3.59
CA SER A 294 -32.82 27.83 -4.73
C SER A 294 -32.42 29.30 -4.71
#